data_AF-A0A1W9RKF6-F1
#
_entry.id   AF-A0A1W9RKF6-F1
#
_cell.length_a   1.000
_cell.length_b   1.000
_cell.length_c   1.000
_cell.angle_alpha   90.00
_cell.angle_beta   90.00
_cell.angle_gamma   90.00
#
_symmetry.space_group_name_H-M   'P 1'
#
loop_
_entity.id
_entity.type
_entity.pdbx_description
1 polymer ?
#
loop_
_entity_poly.entity_id
_entity_poly.type
_entity_poly.pdbx_seq_one_letter_code
_entity_poly.pdbx_strand_id
1 'polypeptide(L)'
;MGDKKIEFGSYKEMPMCAMSVDDMLWNHTGSWRNVRPYYDPKTSPCRTGCPAGEDIQRYIFLVTEKHYKEGWETIMRSNPMPSVTGRVCFHPCMDKCTRGDYDQAVNIPAIERALGDMAFENYDWIVKTKASKKQKVAVVGGGPAGLSCAYYAAKLGYAVTIFEKEKALGGVLRWGIPEYRLPNDVLDKAVKVILDSGEIDVKTEQAIGRDFSLEDLKKKYDAVFIGIGLSRSRSLGIDGENMEGVEAGLEFLKSINSGKKVSQGKEVVVIGGGNTAMDVARTARRIGSNVTVVYRRTMNEMPAIRDEIEEAEREGVRFRFLATPASIARGKGGKLSVVFQEMQLGEPDESGRRRPVPVEGKTFTMDVDKLFTAIGEEAVLDGLDSVEQEWSLIKAASRFGDTNIDGVFAGGDVVTGAASVVEAVAAGRAAAEKIDRYFDGKEDPAPEEVRTVGFKDMNTAYFTHAKRNEVPRISPEEALSSFDEIYRGFDMALLHREADRCFSCGVCNYCDNCWIFCPDVAISRGENEYEINYDYCKGCLVCVTECPRSVISTREEGK
;
A
#
# COMPACT_ATOMS: atom_id res chain seq x y z
N MET A 1 -34.32 48.21 21.28
CA MET A 1 -34.98 49.26 20.47
C MET A 1 -36.15 49.80 21.26
N GLY A 2 -36.26 51.12 21.38
CA GLY A 2 -37.36 51.74 22.15
C GLY A 2 -38.72 51.39 21.55
N ASP A 3 -39.73 51.21 22.41
CA ASP A 3 -41.12 50.95 22.07
C ASP A 3 -41.69 52.05 21.15
N LYS A 4 -41.39 51.97 19.86
CA LYS A 4 -42.08 52.77 18.85
C LYS A 4 -43.43 52.12 18.61
N LYS A 5 -44.43 52.67 19.28
CA LYS A 5 -45.84 52.35 19.05
C LYS A 5 -46.16 52.60 17.57
N ILE A 6 -46.44 51.53 16.83
CA ILE A 6 -46.89 51.61 15.43
C ILE A 6 -48.38 51.93 15.47
N GLU A 7 -48.76 53.12 15.03
CA GLU A 7 -50.16 53.55 14.95
C GLU A 7 -50.59 53.55 13.49
N PHE A 8 -51.68 52.84 13.18
CA PHE A 8 -52.32 52.83 11.87
C PHE A 8 -53.57 53.73 11.93
N GLY A 9 -53.74 54.63 10.96
CA GLY A 9 -54.87 55.56 10.90
C GLY A 9 -56.16 54.94 10.36
N SER A 10 -56.08 53.79 9.68
CA SER A 10 -57.23 53.02 9.21
C SER A 10 -56.90 51.54 8.99
N TYR A 11 -57.93 50.68 8.94
CA TYR A 11 -57.74 49.23 8.71
C TYR A 11 -57.06 48.91 7.37
N LYS A 12 -57.11 49.84 6.39
CA LYS A 12 -56.45 49.68 5.07
C LYS A 12 -54.94 49.82 5.15
N GLU A 13 -54.42 50.43 6.21
CA GLU A 13 -52.99 50.62 6.47
C GLU A 13 -52.38 49.46 7.26
N MET A 14 -53.22 48.59 7.83
CA MET A 14 -52.75 47.39 8.51
C MET A 14 -52.32 46.33 7.47
N PRO A 15 -51.17 45.67 7.66
CA PRO A 15 -50.76 44.60 6.75
C PRO A 15 -51.75 43.44 6.82
N MET A 16 -52.04 42.81 5.67
CA MET A 16 -53.04 41.72 5.57
C MET A 16 -52.71 40.48 6.42
N CYS A 17 -51.46 40.36 6.87
CA CYS A 17 -51.02 39.42 7.88
C CYS A 17 -49.94 40.07 8.75
N ALA A 18 -49.71 39.56 9.96
CA ALA A 18 -48.58 40.00 10.77
C ALA A 18 -47.28 39.70 10.03
N MET A 19 -46.60 40.74 9.56
CA MET A 19 -45.27 40.64 8.97
C MET A 19 -44.26 41.17 9.97
N SER A 20 -43.30 40.34 10.40
CA SER A 20 -42.13 40.83 11.13
C SER A 20 -41.29 41.65 10.16
N VAL A 21 -41.07 42.92 10.50
CA VAL A 21 -40.18 43.82 9.76
C VAL A 21 -38.80 43.94 10.44
N ASP A 22 -38.60 43.22 11.54
CA ASP A 22 -37.38 43.21 12.34
C ASP A 22 -36.68 41.85 12.25
N ASP A 23 -35.37 41.83 12.52
CA ASP A 23 -34.62 40.59 12.58
C ASP A 23 -34.97 39.77 13.83
N MET A 24 -34.82 38.46 13.74
CA MET A 24 -35.10 37.54 14.84
C MET A 24 -33.83 37.20 15.65
N LEU A 25 -32.75 37.99 15.51
CA LEU A 25 -31.46 37.70 16.16
C LEU A 25 -31.56 37.79 17.68
N TRP A 26 -32.52 38.53 18.23
CA TRP A 26 -32.77 38.56 19.67
C TRP A 26 -33.27 37.22 20.24
N ASN A 27 -33.80 36.32 19.41
CA ASN A 27 -34.33 35.03 19.85
C ASN A 27 -33.28 33.92 19.69
N HIS A 28 -32.52 33.67 20.75
CA HIS A 28 -31.50 32.61 20.82
C HIS A 28 -32.14 31.21 20.89
N THR A 29 -32.57 30.73 19.73
CA THR A 29 -33.28 29.46 19.57
C THR A 29 -32.44 28.24 19.94
N GLY A 30 -31.12 28.39 20.04
CA GLY A 30 -30.23 27.35 20.51
C GLY A 30 -30.56 26.86 21.91
N SER A 31 -31.15 27.70 22.77
CA SER A 31 -31.61 27.33 24.11
C SER A 31 -32.67 26.22 24.15
N TRP A 32 -33.29 25.88 23.00
CA TRP A 32 -34.37 24.89 22.92
C TRP A 32 -33.86 23.44 22.76
N ARG A 33 -32.57 23.25 22.51
CA ARG A 33 -32.00 21.93 22.17
C ARG A 33 -31.72 21.07 23.42
N ASN A 34 -31.85 19.75 23.27
CA ASN A 34 -31.35 18.75 24.23
C ASN A 34 -30.17 17.93 23.67
N VAL A 35 -29.88 18.11 22.39
CA VAL A 35 -28.80 17.47 21.64
C VAL A 35 -28.19 18.53 20.74
N ARG A 36 -26.88 18.45 20.50
CA ARG A 36 -26.24 19.32 19.52
C ARG A 36 -25.42 18.54 18.49
N PRO A 37 -25.45 18.97 17.22
CA PRO A 37 -24.47 18.53 16.25
C PRO A 37 -23.09 19.09 16.63
N TYR A 38 -22.03 18.38 16.28
CA TYR A 38 -20.68 18.92 16.33
C TYR A 38 -19.84 18.30 15.21
N TYR A 39 -18.84 19.03 14.74
CA TYR A 39 -17.91 18.53 13.75
C TYR A 39 -17.03 17.43 14.35
N ASP A 40 -17.06 16.25 13.76
CA ASP A 40 -16.40 15.03 14.23
C ASP A 40 -15.75 14.33 13.03
N PRO A 41 -14.59 14.83 12.55
CA PRO A 41 -13.86 14.21 11.46
C PRO A 41 -13.40 12.82 11.89
N LYS A 42 -13.66 11.84 11.03
CA LYS A 42 -13.37 10.43 11.24
C LYS A 42 -12.31 9.98 10.24
N THR A 43 -11.72 8.83 10.50
CA THR A 43 -10.75 8.22 9.59
C THR A 43 -11.49 7.43 8.52
N SER A 44 -11.05 7.58 7.27
CA SER A 44 -11.58 6.82 6.15
C SER A 44 -11.14 5.34 6.23
N PRO A 45 -12.02 4.37 5.91
CA PRO A 45 -11.68 2.96 5.94
C PRO A 45 -10.49 2.57 5.08
N CYS A 46 -10.36 3.19 3.89
CA CYS A 46 -9.23 2.95 3.00
C CYS A 46 -7.90 3.36 3.65
N ARG A 47 -7.85 4.47 4.41
CA ARG A 47 -6.67 4.88 5.19
C ARG A 47 -6.32 3.87 6.27
N THR A 48 -7.30 3.36 7.01
CA THR A 48 -7.06 2.29 8.00
C THR A 48 -6.64 0.96 7.38
N GLY A 49 -7.10 0.69 6.15
CA GLY A 49 -6.71 -0.51 5.40
C GLY A 49 -5.33 -0.43 4.77
N CYS A 50 -4.80 0.78 4.55
CA CYS A 50 -3.47 0.98 3.98
C CYS A 50 -2.39 0.80 5.07
N PRO A 51 -1.44 -0.15 4.93
CA PRO A 51 -0.38 -0.33 5.92
C PRO A 51 0.52 0.90 6.08
N ALA A 52 0.72 1.68 5.01
CA ALA A 52 1.44 2.96 5.06
C ALA A 52 0.59 4.10 5.67
N GLY A 53 -0.71 3.89 5.89
CA GLY A 53 -1.61 4.88 6.48
C GLY A 53 -1.82 6.11 5.59
N GLU A 54 -1.79 5.92 4.26
CA GLU A 54 -2.00 6.99 3.29
C GLU A 54 -3.35 7.69 3.49
N ASP A 55 -3.34 9.02 3.32
CA ASP A 55 -4.57 9.82 3.31
C ASP A 55 -5.26 9.76 1.94
N ILE A 56 -5.79 8.56 1.65
CA ILE A 56 -6.39 8.20 0.36
C ILE A 56 -7.58 9.08 0.02
N GLN A 57 -8.41 9.36 1.02
CA GLN A 57 -9.54 10.25 0.84
C GLN A 57 -9.06 11.64 0.41
N ARG A 58 -8.05 12.19 1.09
CA ARG A 58 -7.56 13.54 0.83
C ARG A 58 -6.97 13.69 -0.55
N TYR A 59 -6.08 12.78 -0.99
CA TYR A 59 -5.48 12.94 -2.30
C TYR A 59 -6.48 12.70 -3.44
N ILE A 60 -7.48 11.82 -3.27
CA ILE A 60 -8.53 11.65 -4.28
C ILE A 60 -9.40 12.91 -4.37
N PHE A 61 -9.74 13.52 -3.24
CA PHE A 61 -10.44 14.81 -3.25
C PHE A 61 -9.62 15.92 -3.92
N LEU A 62 -8.30 15.96 -3.69
CA LEU A 62 -7.44 16.92 -4.37
C LEU A 62 -7.39 16.68 -5.89
N VAL A 63 -7.52 15.43 -6.35
CA VAL A 63 -7.68 15.13 -7.77
C VAL A 63 -8.99 15.70 -8.32
N THR A 64 -10.13 15.58 -7.62
CA THR A 64 -11.40 16.18 -8.08
C THR A 64 -11.31 17.70 -8.21
N GLU A 65 -10.54 18.33 -7.31
CA GLU A 65 -10.25 19.78 -7.35
C GLU A 65 -9.12 20.17 -8.30
N LYS A 66 -8.52 19.21 -9.04
CA LYS A 66 -7.36 19.42 -9.95
C LYS A 66 -6.09 19.96 -9.27
N HIS A 67 -5.98 19.75 -7.96
CA HIS A 67 -4.81 20.09 -7.14
C HIS A 67 -3.84 18.89 -7.09
N TYR A 68 -3.26 18.53 -8.25
CA TYR A 68 -2.48 17.28 -8.39
C TYR A 68 -1.18 17.30 -7.59
N LYS A 69 -0.50 18.45 -7.50
CA LYS A 69 0.74 18.59 -6.73
C LYS A 69 0.46 18.32 -5.25
N GLU A 70 -0.55 18.96 -4.68
CA GLU A 70 -0.95 18.76 -3.29
C GLU A 70 -1.43 17.32 -3.05
N GLY A 71 -2.09 16.71 -4.04
CA GLY A 71 -2.49 15.30 -4.02
C GLY A 71 -1.27 14.37 -3.93
N TRP A 72 -0.27 14.59 -4.78
CA TRP A 72 1.00 13.87 -4.74
C TRP A 72 1.75 14.10 -3.42
N GLU A 73 1.88 15.35 -2.97
CA GLU A 73 2.50 15.70 -1.68
C GLU A 73 1.80 14.99 -0.51
N THR A 74 0.48 14.85 -0.58
CA THR A 74 -0.31 14.11 0.43
C THR A 74 0.09 12.64 0.49
N ILE A 75 0.31 11.99 -0.66
CA ILE A 75 0.79 10.60 -0.70
C ILE A 75 2.21 10.50 -0.12
N MET A 76 3.11 11.40 -0.54
CA MET A 76 4.53 11.41 -0.14
C MET A 76 4.75 11.54 1.38
N ARG A 77 3.79 12.09 2.12
CA ARG A 77 3.82 12.10 3.61
C ARG A 77 3.87 10.71 4.23
N SER A 78 3.39 9.70 3.51
CA SER A 78 3.26 8.32 4.02
C SER A 78 3.86 7.25 3.14
N ASN A 79 3.97 7.52 1.84
CA ASN A 79 4.54 6.61 0.87
C ASN A 79 5.41 7.38 -0.14
N PRO A 80 6.75 7.16 -0.14
CA PRO A 80 7.67 7.91 -1.00
C PRO A 80 7.79 7.34 -2.42
N MET A 81 7.02 6.32 -2.79
CA MET A 81 7.11 5.64 -4.09
C MET A 81 5.73 5.36 -4.72
N PRO A 82 4.81 6.35 -4.84
CA PRO A 82 3.45 6.15 -5.36
C PRO A 82 3.40 5.51 -6.75
N SER A 83 4.35 5.84 -7.63
CA SER A 83 4.45 5.23 -8.97
C SER A 83 4.83 3.74 -8.93
N VAL A 84 5.47 3.27 -7.86
CA VAL A 84 5.80 1.86 -7.66
C VAL A 84 4.63 1.12 -7.01
N THR A 85 4.15 1.61 -5.87
CA THR A 85 3.07 0.98 -5.11
C THR A 85 1.75 0.95 -5.88
N GLY A 86 1.45 1.96 -6.69
CA GLY A 86 0.31 1.96 -7.62
C GLY A 86 0.39 0.89 -8.72
N ARG A 87 1.55 0.23 -8.91
CA ARG A 87 1.76 -0.87 -9.86
C ARG A 87 1.80 -2.25 -9.20
N VAL A 88 2.42 -2.36 -8.02
CA VAL A 88 2.81 -3.67 -7.46
C VAL A 88 2.17 -3.99 -6.10
N CYS A 89 1.48 -3.04 -5.47
CA CYS A 89 0.82 -3.28 -4.20
C CYS A 89 -0.39 -4.22 -4.39
N PHE A 90 -0.84 -4.83 -3.29
CA PHE A 90 -2.02 -5.68 -3.23
C PHE A 90 -3.29 -4.89 -2.87
N HIS A 91 -3.16 -3.58 -2.65
CA HIS A 91 -4.23 -2.60 -2.42
C HIS A 91 -5.31 -3.03 -1.39
N PRO A 92 -4.92 -3.38 -0.14
CA PRO A 92 -5.87 -3.69 0.93
C PRO A 92 -6.80 -2.50 1.26
N CYS A 93 -6.41 -1.30 0.86
CA CYS A 93 -7.25 -0.11 0.92
C CYS A 93 -8.53 -0.24 0.09
N MET A 94 -8.53 -1.03 -1.00
CA MET A 94 -9.72 -1.31 -1.81
C MET A 94 -10.65 -2.29 -1.10
N ASP A 95 -10.11 -3.29 -0.41
CA ASP A 95 -10.91 -4.25 0.38
C ASP A 95 -11.68 -3.58 1.52
N LYS A 96 -11.12 -2.49 2.05
CA LYS A 96 -11.77 -1.66 3.08
C LYS A 96 -12.61 -0.52 2.52
N CYS A 97 -12.66 -0.31 1.20
CA CYS A 97 -13.36 0.83 0.63
C CYS A 97 -14.87 0.72 0.86
N THR A 98 -15.45 1.69 1.57
CA THR A 98 -16.90 1.77 1.87
C THR A 98 -17.78 1.69 0.63
N ARG A 99 -17.30 2.18 -0.52
CA ARG A 99 -18.03 2.11 -1.78
C ARG A 99 -18.17 0.67 -2.31
N GLY A 100 -17.29 -0.24 -1.90
CA GLY A 100 -17.39 -1.67 -2.21
C GLY A 100 -18.70 -2.30 -1.71
N ASP A 101 -19.25 -1.81 -0.60
CA ASP A 101 -20.55 -2.24 -0.06
C ASP A 101 -21.75 -1.62 -0.79
N TYR A 102 -21.52 -0.60 -1.63
CA TYR A 102 -22.54 0.06 -2.44
C TYR A 102 -22.60 -0.53 -3.85
N ASP A 103 -21.47 -0.50 -4.57
CA ASP A 103 -21.33 -1.07 -5.90
C ASP A 103 -19.96 -1.74 -6.10
N GLN A 104 -18.91 -0.97 -6.31
CA GLN A 104 -17.54 -1.42 -6.53
C GLN A 104 -16.57 -0.42 -5.93
N ALA A 105 -15.52 -0.91 -5.26
CA ALA A 105 -14.48 -0.06 -4.69
C ALA A 105 -13.91 0.95 -5.70
N VAL A 106 -13.37 2.07 -5.20
CA VAL A 106 -12.61 3.02 -6.03
C VAL A 106 -11.30 2.36 -6.47
N ASN A 107 -10.89 2.58 -7.72
CA ASN A 107 -9.60 2.15 -8.25
C ASN A 107 -8.46 3.05 -7.72
N ILE A 108 -8.21 2.95 -6.43
CA ILE A 108 -7.17 3.66 -5.68
C ILE A 108 -5.78 3.50 -6.33
N PRO A 109 -5.30 2.28 -6.68
CA PRO A 109 -4.02 2.08 -7.38
C PRO A 109 -3.81 2.98 -8.59
N ALA A 110 -4.85 3.09 -9.43
CA ALA A 110 -4.73 3.80 -10.69
C ALA A 110 -4.61 5.32 -10.47
N ILE A 111 -5.28 5.85 -9.45
CA ILE A 111 -5.16 7.25 -9.03
C ILE A 111 -3.78 7.52 -8.42
N GLU A 112 -3.33 6.64 -7.52
CA GLU A 112 -2.01 6.70 -6.88
C GLU A 112 -0.89 6.67 -7.94
N ARG A 113 -0.97 5.73 -8.88
CA ARG A 113 -0.06 5.62 -10.02
C ARG A 113 -0.05 6.88 -10.87
N ALA A 114 -1.23 7.41 -11.22
CA ALA A 114 -1.32 8.61 -12.06
C ALA A 114 -0.63 9.81 -11.40
N LEU A 115 -0.88 10.05 -10.11
CA LEU A 115 -0.20 11.11 -9.36
C LEU A 115 1.31 10.87 -9.23
N GLY A 116 1.73 9.62 -9.01
CA GLY A 116 3.14 9.25 -8.96
C GLY A 116 3.87 9.45 -10.29
N ASP A 117 3.23 9.09 -11.40
CA ASP A 117 3.80 9.23 -12.74
C ASP A 117 3.86 10.71 -13.17
N MET A 118 2.87 11.54 -12.81
CA MET A 118 2.89 12.99 -13.06
C MET A 118 4.10 13.69 -12.43
N ALA A 119 4.57 13.22 -11.27
CA ALA A 119 5.73 13.82 -10.62
C ALA A 119 7.03 13.65 -11.43
N PHE A 120 7.11 12.64 -12.31
CA PHE A 120 8.26 12.49 -13.22
C PHE A 120 8.30 13.57 -14.31
N GLU A 121 7.14 14.05 -14.74
CA GLU A 121 7.01 15.14 -15.70
C GLU A 121 7.13 16.52 -15.02
N ASN A 122 6.87 16.58 -13.71
CA ASN A 122 6.86 17.81 -12.91
C ASN A 122 7.90 17.74 -11.78
N TYR A 123 9.17 17.59 -12.16
CA TYR A 123 10.26 17.37 -11.21
C TYR A 123 10.47 18.53 -10.21
N ASP A 124 9.96 19.72 -10.52
CA ASP A 124 9.95 20.89 -9.63
C ASP A 124 9.05 20.72 -8.39
N TRP A 125 8.20 19.69 -8.35
CA TRP A 125 7.43 19.34 -7.14
C TRP A 125 8.32 18.80 -6.02
N ILE A 126 9.52 18.33 -6.35
CA ILE A 126 10.44 17.69 -5.40
C ILE A 126 11.21 18.74 -4.63
N VAL A 127 10.85 18.91 -3.36
CA VAL A 127 11.53 19.85 -2.46
C VAL A 127 12.64 19.14 -1.70
N LYS A 128 13.89 19.48 -2.03
CA LYS A 128 15.08 18.98 -1.33
C LYS A 128 15.20 19.55 0.09
N THR A 129 15.23 18.66 1.08
CA THR A 129 15.58 19.02 2.46
C THR A 129 17.10 18.98 2.63
N LYS A 130 17.71 20.04 3.17
CA LYS A 130 19.15 20.03 3.52
C LYS A 130 19.35 19.33 4.86
N ALA A 131 20.49 18.66 5.05
CA ALA A 131 20.85 18.19 6.38
C ALA A 131 20.98 19.39 7.34
N SER A 132 20.29 19.28 8.47
CA SER A 132 20.25 20.29 9.53
C SER A 132 20.62 19.70 10.90
N LYS A 133 20.53 18.38 11.04
CA LYS A 133 20.93 17.61 12.22
C LYS A 133 22.39 17.19 12.11
N LYS A 134 23.09 17.06 13.25
CA LYS A 134 24.51 16.66 13.29
C LYS A 134 24.70 15.15 13.18
N GLN A 135 23.70 14.40 13.62
CA GLN A 135 23.70 12.94 13.64
C GLN A 135 23.62 12.38 12.22
N LYS A 136 24.22 11.20 12.04
CA LYS A 136 24.28 10.48 10.76
C LYS A 136 23.61 9.12 10.88
N VAL A 137 22.88 8.74 9.83
CA VAL A 137 22.14 7.48 9.78
C VAL A 137 22.69 6.59 8.67
N ALA A 138 23.01 5.33 9.01
CA ALA A 138 23.30 4.29 8.02
C ALA A 138 22.05 3.46 7.76
N VAL A 139 21.77 3.16 6.50
CA VAL A 139 20.69 2.28 6.06
C VAL A 139 21.31 1.10 5.33
N VAL A 140 21.10 -0.12 5.82
CA VAL A 140 21.63 -1.35 5.22
C VAL A 140 20.50 -2.05 4.46
N GLY A 141 20.64 -2.12 3.14
CA GLY A 141 19.63 -2.60 2.20
C GLY A 141 18.97 -1.46 1.43
N GLY A 142 19.04 -1.51 0.10
CA GLY A 142 18.45 -0.55 -0.82
C GLY A 142 17.08 -0.95 -1.35
N GLY A 143 16.35 -1.81 -0.63
CA GLY A 143 14.97 -2.21 -0.96
C GLY A 143 13.91 -1.20 -0.50
N PRO A 144 12.61 -1.53 -0.60
CA PRO A 144 11.52 -0.61 -0.24
C PRO A 144 11.62 -0.04 1.18
N ALA A 145 11.92 -0.87 2.17
CA ALA A 145 12.07 -0.45 3.56
C ALA A 145 13.26 0.52 3.75
N GLY A 146 14.41 0.19 3.17
CA GLY A 146 15.61 1.03 3.25
C GLY A 146 15.44 2.36 2.52
N LEU A 147 14.88 2.34 1.31
CA LEU A 147 14.56 3.55 0.54
C LEU A 147 13.56 4.45 1.29
N SER A 148 12.54 3.86 1.90
CA SER A 148 11.59 4.60 2.71
C SER A 148 12.23 5.20 3.96
N CYS A 149 13.00 4.41 4.72
CA CYS A 149 13.73 4.90 5.88
C CYS A 149 14.67 6.05 5.52
N ALA A 150 15.42 5.90 4.42
CA ALA A 150 16.34 6.93 3.94
C ALA A 150 15.62 8.21 3.54
N TYR A 151 14.50 8.11 2.81
CA TYR A 151 13.67 9.25 2.46
C TYR A 151 13.22 10.02 3.70
N TYR A 152 12.55 9.35 4.64
CA TYR A 152 11.98 10.02 5.81
C TYR A 152 13.04 10.55 6.77
N ALA A 153 14.13 9.82 6.99
CA ALA A 153 15.25 10.33 7.79
C ALA A 153 15.88 11.58 7.15
N ALA A 154 16.04 11.59 5.83
CA ALA A 154 16.56 12.77 5.14
C ALA A 154 15.57 13.95 5.16
N LYS A 155 14.26 13.70 5.08
CA LYS A 155 13.23 14.74 5.24
C LYS A 155 13.18 15.32 6.66
N LEU A 156 13.56 14.53 7.68
CA LEU A 156 13.74 14.99 9.07
C LEU A 156 15.06 15.75 9.30
N GLY A 157 15.93 15.84 8.27
CA GLY A 157 17.14 16.67 8.27
C GLY A 157 18.42 15.91 8.63
N TYR A 158 18.42 14.58 8.60
CA TYR A 158 19.61 13.75 8.80
C TYR A 158 20.39 13.55 7.51
N ALA A 159 21.72 13.44 7.62
CA ALA A 159 22.55 12.92 6.54
C ALA A 159 22.51 11.38 6.56
N VAL A 160 22.16 10.78 5.43
CA VAL A 160 21.92 9.33 5.32
C VAL A 160 22.92 8.69 4.35
N THR A 161 23.42 7.50 4.66
CA THR A 161 24.13 6.65 3.71
C THR A 161 23.43 5.31 3.56
N ILE A 162 23.06 4.94 2.34
CA ILE A 162 22.51 3.63 2.00
C ILE A 162 23.65 2.70 1.56
N PHE A 163 23.69 1.49 2.13
CA PHE A 163 24.59 0.41 1.74
C PHE A 163 23.78 -0.69 1.06
N GLU A 164 24.11 -1.02 -0.18
CA GLU A 164 23.40 -2.00 -1.00
C GLU A 164 24.37 -3.08 -1.49
N LYS A 165 23.99 -4.35 -1.34
CA LYS A 165 24.78 -5.52 -1.75
C LYS A 165 24.92 -5.61 -3.27
N GLU A 166 23.87 -5.25 -3.99
CA GLU A 166 23.79 -5.35 -5.44
C GLU A 166 24.30 -4.08 -6.13
N LYS A 167 24.39 -4.12 -7.45
CA LYS A 167 24.87 -3.00 -8.28
C LYS A 167 23.91 -1.80 -8.36
N ALA A 168 22.67 -1.95 -7.89
CA ALA A 168 21.63 -0.92 -7.97
C ALA A 168 20.57 -1.09 -6.87
N LEU A 169 19.98 0.04 -6.46
CA LEU A 169 18.90 0.12 -5.48
C LEU A 169 17.58 -0.43 -6.04
N GLY A 170 16.68 -0.85 -5.16
CA GLY A 170 15.33 -1.33 -5.48
C GLY A 170 15.01 -2.67 -4.82
N GLY A 171 16.02 -3.45 -4.42
CA GLY A 171 15.83 -4.77 -3.81
C GLY A 171 14.92 -5.66 -4.68
N VAL A 172 13.90 -6.27 -4.06
CA VAL A 172 12.94 -7.11 -4.78
C VAL A 172 12.20 -6.39 -5.91
N LEU A 173 12.02 -5.06 -5.83
CA LEU A 173 11.39 -4.28 -6.90
C LEU A 173 12.18 -4.35 -8.21
N ARG A 174 13.51 -4.44 -8.13
CA ARG A 174 14.39 -4.52 -9.29
C ARG A 174 14.71 -5.96 -9.66
N TRP A 175 15.02 -6.78 -8.66
CA TRP A 175 15.61 -8.10 -8.88
C TRP A 175 14.58 -9.23 -8.87
N GLY A 176 13.38 -8.99 -8.35
CA GLY A 176 12.29 -9.96 -8.29
C GLY A 176 11.13 -9.61 -9.21
N ILE A 177 10.68 -8.36 -9.24
CA ILE A 177 9.51 -7.98 -10.04
C ILE A 177 9.90 -7.81 -11.52
N PRO A 178 9.21 -8.47 -12.48
CA PRO A 178 9.51 -8.33 -13.90
C PRO A 178 9.13 -6.97 -14.50
N GLU A 179 9.80 -6.58 -15.60
CA GLU A 179 9.59 -5.29 -16.28
C GLU A 179 8.15 -5.04 -16.75
N TYR A 180 7.41 -6.09 -17.10
CA TYR A 180 6.02 -5.97 -17.54
C TYR A 180 5.04 -5.59 -16.41
N ARG A 181 5.47 -5.69 -15.13
CA ARG A 181 4.72 -5.22 -13.95
C ARG A 181 5.29 -3.91 -13.42
N LEU A 182 6.62 -3.83 -13.32
CA LEU A 182 7.32 -2.64 -12.86
C LEU A 182 8.52 -2.36 -13.77
N PRO A 183 8.37 -1.43 -14.73
CA PRO A 183 9.48 -1.05 -15.59
C PRO A 183 10.67 -0.50 -14.79
N ASN A 184 11.88 -0.94 -15.17
CA ASN A 184 13.12 -0.51 -14.50
C ASN A 184 13.35 1.01 -14.61
N ASP A 185 12.92 1.64 -15.71
CA ASP A 185 13.03 3.09 -15.91
C ASP A 185 12.13 3.87 -14.93
N VAL A 186 10.92 3.36 -14.66
CA VAL A 186 9.99 3.90 -13.66
C VAL A 186 10.60 3.77 -12.27
N LEU A 187 11.19 2.62 -11.95
CA LEU A 187 11.88 2.41 -10.68
C LEU A 187 13.09 3.33 -10.52
N ASP A 188 13.89 3.52 -11.56
CA ASP A 188 15.04 4.43 -11.55
C ASP A 188 14.60 5.87 -11.28
N LYS A 189 13.51 6.33 -11.91
CA LYS A 189 12.92 7.65 -11.65
C LYS A 189 12.41 7.74 -10.21
N ALA A 190 11.69 6.75 -9.70
CA ALA A 190 11.18 6.74 -8.33
C ALA A 190 12.31 6.78 -7.27
N VAL A 191 13.37 5.98 -7.47
CA VAL A 191 14.57 6.01 -6.63
C VAL A 191 15.23 7.38 -6.70
N LYS A 192 15.34 7.97 -7.90
CA LYS A 192 15.93 9.30 -8.07
C LYS A 192 15.15 10.37 -7.30
N VAL A 193 13.82 10.34 -7.32
CA VAL A 193 12.98 11.25 -6.51
C VAL A 193 13.35 11.15 -5.03
N ILE A 194 13.54 9.95 -4.51
CA ILE A 194 13.94 9.73 -3.11
C ILE A 194 15.31 10.34 -2.83
N LEU A 195 16.32 9.99 -3.64
CA LEU A 195 17.70 10.45 -3.44
C LEU A 195 17.81 11.98 -3.51
N ASP A 196 17.09 12.61 -4.44
CA ASP A 196 17.11 14.06 -4.62
C ASP A 196 16.32 14.83 -3.55
N SER A 197 15.47 14.15 -2.79
CA SER A 197 14.64 14.76 -1.74
C SER A 197 15.41 15.15 -0.49
N GLY A 198 16.67 14.72 -0.33
CA GLY A 198 17.46 14.99 0.85
C GLY A 198 18.98 14.84 0.67
N GLU A 199 19.70 14.72 1.78
CA GLU A 199 21.14 14.42 1.79
C GLU A 199 21.35 12.92 1.96
N ILE A 200 21.28 12.19 0.84
CA ILE A 200 21.39 10.73 0.79
C ILE A 200 22.57 10.34 -0.09
N ASP A 201 23.55 9.65 0.51
CA ASP A 201 24.67 9.01 -0.17
C ASP A 201 24.38 7.52 -0.38
N VAL A 202 24.96 6.92 -1.42
CA VAL A 202 24.69 5.53 -1.80
C VAL A 202 25.99 4.78 -2.09
N LYS A 203 26.13 3.62 -1.45
CA LYS A 203 27.25 2.68 -1.64
C LYS A 203 26.71 1.33 -2.08
N THR A 204 26.73 1.11 -3.39
CA THR A 204 26.38 -0.18 -4.02
C THR A 204 27.53 -1.17 -3.94
N GLU A 205 27.23 -2.44 -4.20
CA GLU A 205 28.19 -3.55 -4.16
C GLU A 205 28.89 -3.73 -2.81
N GLN A 206 28.27 -3.27 -1.71
CA GLN A 206 28.77 -3.41 -0.35
C GLN A 206 27.76 -4.16 0.51
N ALA A 207 28.16 -5.33 1.01
CA ALA A 207 27.35 -6.21 1.82
C ALA A 207 27.86 -6.25 3.26
N ILE A 208 26.93 -6.14 4.21
CA ILE A 208 27.22 -6.44 5.62
C ILE A 208 27.67 -7.89 5.76
N GLY A 209 28.64 -8.14 6.65
CA GLY A 209 29.26 -9.45 6.87
C GLY A 209 30.35 -9.82 5.86
N ARG A 210 30.35 -9.23 4.65
CA ARG A 210 31.42 -9.42 3.64
C ARG A 210 32.40 -8.24 3.60
N ASP A 211 31.87 -7.02 3.47
CA ASP A 211 32.67 -5.83 3.19
C ASP A 211 32.82 -4.92 4.43
N PHE A 212 31.86 -4.98 5.35
CA PHE A 212 31.89 -4.26 6.62
C PHE A 212 31.08 -5.01 7.70
N SER A 213 31.40 -4.75 8.97
CA SER A 213 30.66 -5.27 10.13
C SER A 213 29.64 -4.26 10.66
N LEU A 214 28.70 -4.72 11.49
CA LEU A 214 27.79 -3.83 12.21
C LEU A 214 28.57 -2.87 13.13
N GLU A 215 29.65 -3.34 13.75
CA GLU A 215 30.53 -2.54 14.61
C GLU A 215 31.24 -1.42 13.85
N ASP A 216 31.61 -1.65 12.58
CA ASP A 216 32.19 -0.61 11.74
C ASP A 216 31.20 0.51 11.42
N LEU A 217 29.92 0.16 11.25
CA LEU A 217 28.86 1.14 11.05
C LEU A 217 28.60 1.94 12.33
N LYS A 218 28.48 1.27 13.49
CA LYS A 218 28.25 1.95 14.78
C LYS A 218 29.37 2.92 15.18
N LYS A 219 30.60 2.73 14.68
CA LYS A 219 31.70 3.68 14.90
C LYS A 219 31.59 4.95 14.04
N LYS A 220 30.87 4.90 12.93
CA LYS A 220 30.82 5.96 11.91
C LYS A 220 29.48 6.69 11.85
N TYR A 221 28.41 6.06 12.33
CA TYR A 221 27.04 6.52 12.27
C TYR A 221 26.39 6.43 13.65
N ASP A 222 25.52 7.38 13.95
CA ASP A 222 24.86 7.50 15.25
C ASP A 222 23.63 6.58 15.36
N ALA A 223 23.05 6.17 14.22
CA ALA A 223 22.05 5.12 14.13
C ALA A 223 22.23 4.25 12.89
N VAL A 224 21.81 2.99 12.98
CA VAL A 224 21.83 2.02 11.87
C VAL A 224 20.45 1.42 11.71
N PHE A 225 19.90 1.44 10.49
CA PHE A 225 18.68 0.73 10.12
C PHE A 225 19.01 -0.48 9.24
N ILE A 226 18.47 -1.66 9.57
CA ILE A 226 18.65 -2.90 8.84
C ILE A 226 17.35 -3.26 8.11
N GLY A 227 17.39 -3.19 6.78
CA GLY A 227 16.28 -3.47 5.87
C GLY A 227 16.69 -4.36 4.70
N ILE A 228 17.45 -5.43 4.97
CA ILE A 228 18.05 -6.31 3.96
C ILE A 228 17.07 -7.31 3.31
N GLY A 229 15.85 -7.42 3.85
CA GLY A 229 14.80 -8.30 3.33
C GLY A 229 15.14 -9.80 3.38
N LEU A 230 14.49 -10.57 2.52
CA LEU A 230 14.71 -12.01 2.32
C LEU A 230 15.37 -12.22 0.97
N SER A 231 16.51 -12.91 0.94
CA SER A 231 17.32 -13.02 -0.28
C SER A 231 17.78 -14.42 -0.63
N ARG A 232 17.48 -15.43 0.21
CA ARG A 232 17.78 -16.83 -0.07
C ARG A 232 16.49 -17.61 -0.25
N SER A 233 16.34 -18.35 -1.35
CA SER A 233 15.18 -19.21 -1.57
C SER A 233 15.24 -20.45 -0.66
N ARG A 234 14.08 -20.87 -0.15
CA ARG A 234 13.98 -22.09 0.67
C ARG A 234 14.18 -23.36 -0.18
N SER A 235 14.82 -24.36 0.41
CA SER A 235 14.98 -25.69 -0.19
C SER A 235 13.70 -26.51 -0.10
N LEU A 236 13.50 -27.43 -1.06
CA LEU A 236 12.36 -28.36 -1.05
C LEU A 236 12.57 -29.48 -0.03
N GLY A 237 13.84 -29.84 0.23
CA GLY A 237 14.20 -30.95 1.12
C GLY A 237 13.86 -32.31 0.54
N ILE A 238 13.93 -32.46 -0.79
CA ILE A 238 13.61 -33.69 -1.51
C ILE A 238 14.81 -34.21 -2.31
N ASP A 239 14.81 -35.52 -2.57
CA ASP A 239 15.83 -36.15 -3.39
C ASP A 239 15.83 -35.56 -4.81
N GLY A 240 17.02 -35.17 -5.28
CA GLY A 240 17.23 -34.59 -6.61
C GLY A 240 17.00 -33.09 -6.72
N GLU A 241 16.77 -32.36 -5.62
CA GLU A 241 16.58 -30.89 -5.65
C GLU A 241 17.79 -30.10 -6.17
N ASN A 242 19.00 -30.64 -6.07
CA ASN A 242 20.24 -30.03 -6.57
C ASN A 242 20.62 -30.48 -7.99
N MET A 243 19.71 -31.15 -8.71
CA MET A 243 19.98 -31.57 -10.09
C MET A 243 20.04 -30.37 -11.03
N GLU A 244 20.91 -30.44 -12.04
CA GLU A 244 20.93 -29.48 -13.14
C GLU A 244 19.55 -29.45 -13.85
N GLY A 245 18.98 -28.24 -13.95
CA GLY A 245 17.62 -28.00 -14.43
C GLY A 245 16.63 -27.67 -13.31
N VAL A 246 17.01 -27.84 -12.04
CA VAL A 246 16.27 -27.31 -10.89
C VAL A 246 16.89 -25.97 -10.49
N GLU A 247 16.11 -24.90 -10.49
CA GLU A 247 16.59 -23.55 -10.22
C GLU A 247 15.66 -22.78 -9.28
N ALA A 248 16.22 -21.94 -8.42
CA ALA A 248 15.45 -21.04 -7.60
C ALA A 248 14.75 -19.97 -8.47
N GLY A 249 13.45 -19.78 -8.26
CA GLY A 249 12.65 -18.83 -9.03
C GLY A 249 13.17 -17.39 -8.95
N LEU A 250 13.64 -16.98 -7.76
CA LEU A 250 14.19 -15.63 -7.57
C LEU A 250 15.50 -15.41 -8.36
N GLU A 251 16.37 -16.41 -8.44
CA GLU A 251 17.63 -16.31 -9.21
C GLU A 251 17.37 -16.25 -10.72
N PHE A 252 16.33 -16.95 -11.17
CA PHE A 252 15.87 -16.86 -12.55
C PHE A 252 15.37 -15.45 -12.88
N LEU A 253 14.49 -14.88 -12.05
CA LEU A 253 13.98 -13.52 -12.22
C LEU A 253 15.12 -12.49 -12.18
N LYS A 254 16.04 -12.63 -11.22
CA LYS A 254 17.22 -11.78 -11.11
C LYS A 254 18.10 -11.84 -12.36
N SER A 255 18.25 -13.02 -12.95
CA SER A 255 19.02 -13.22 -14.18
C SER A 255 18.36 -12.53 -15.38
N ILE A 256 17.04 -12.67 -15.54
CA ILE A 256 16.27 -12.02 -16.60
C ILE A 256 16.34 -10.49 -16.44
N ASN A 257 16.05 -9.97 -15.24
CA ASN A 257 16.08 -8.53 -14.96
C ASN A 257 17.49 -7.93 -15.05
N SER A 258 18.54 -8.76 -14.96
CA SER A 258 19.92 -8.34 -15.22
C SER A 258 20.29 -8.30 -16.70
N GLY A 259 19.36 -8.64 -17.60
CA GLY A 259 19.56 -8.70 -19.05
C GLY A 259 20.24 -10.00 -19.54
N LYS A 260 20.37 -11.03 -18.70
CA LYS A 260 20.94 -12.31 -19.14
C LYS A 260 19.93 -13.07 -19.98
N LYS A 261 20.36 -13.57 -21.14
CA LYS A 261 19.56 -14.52 -21.93
C LYS A 261 19.58 -15.88 -21.24
N VAL A 262 18.42 -16.35 -20.80
CA VAL A 262 18.27 -17.65 -20.13
C VAL A 262 17.57 -18.62 -21.08
N SER A 263 18.08 -19.85 -21.15
CA SER A 263 17.40 -20.98 -21.82
C SER A 263 16.75 -21.87 -20.77
N GLN A 264 15.54 -22.34 -21.05
CA GLN A 264 14.74 -23.11 -20.09
C GLN A 264 13.97 -24.29 -20.71
N GLY A 265 14.16 -24.56 -22.01
CA GLY A 265 13.46 -25.64 -22.71
C GLY A 265 12.00 -25.33 -23.02
N LYS A 266 11.24 -26.35 -23.44
CA LYS A 266 9.86 -26.20 -23.90
C LYS A 266 8.85 -26.45 -22.78
N GLU A 267 9.06 -27.45 -21.93
CA GLU A 267 8.14 -27.78 -20.83
C GLU A 267 8.77 -27.38 -19.49
N VAL A 268 8.15 -26.41 -18.81
CA VAL A 268 8.62 -25.84 -17.54
C VAL A 268 7.56 -26.04 -16.46
N VAL A 269 8.01 -26.45 -15.27
CA VAL A 269 7.16 -26.47 -14.08
C VAL A 269 7.65 -25.45 -13.05
N VAL A 270 6.70 -24.73 -12.44
CA VAL A 270 6.96 -23.80 -11.34
C VAL A 270 6.26 -24.29 -10.09
N ILE A 271 7.00 -24.52 -9.01
CA ILE A 271 6.47 -24.95 -7.72
C ILE A 271 6.19 -23.72 -6.85
N GLY A 272 4.93 -23.48 -6.51
CA GLY A 272 4.54 -22.37 -5.65
C GLY A 272 3.18 -21.80 -6.00
N GLY A 273 2.70 -20.86 -5.17
CA GLY A 273 1.41 -20.19 -5.40
C GLY A 273 1.40 -18.69 -5.03
N GLY A 274 2.56 -18.12 -4.70
CA GLY A 274 2.73 -16.70 -4.40
C GLY A 274 3.08 -15.87 -5.63
N ASN A 275 3.27 -14.56 -5.44
CA ASN A 275 3.60 -13.65 -6.54
C ASN A 275 4.90 -14.03 -7.25
N THR A 276 5.95 -14.46 -6.52
CA THR A 276 7.18 -14.99 -7.13
C THR A 276 6.89 -16.13 -8.10
N ALA A 277 5.96 -17.04 -7.76
CA ALA A 277 5.60 -18.15 -8.64
C ALA A 277 4.87 -17.66 -9.91
N MET A 278 4.00 -16.65 -9.79
CA MET A 278 3.33 -16.05 -10.94
C MET A 278 4.33 -15.31 -11.84
N ASP A 279 5.21 -14.50 -11.24
CA ASP A 279 6.24 -13.76 -11.95
C ASP A 279 7.19 -14.69 -12.73
N VAL A 280 7.65 -15.78 -12.10
CA VAL A 280 8.44 -16.83 -12.76
C VAL A 280 7.64 -17.47 -13.89
N ALA A 281 6.39 -17.86 -13.64
CA ALA A 281 5.59 -18.58 -14.61
C ALA A 281 5.32 -17.77 -15.87
N ARG A 282 4.94 -16.50 -15.70
CA ARG A 282 4.64 -15.56 -16.77
C ARG A 282 5.89 -15.14 -17.53
N THR A 283 7.00 -14.89 -16.81
CA THR A 283 8.31 -14.64 -17.45
C THR A 283 8.74 -15.84 -18.29
N ALA A 284 8.64 -17.05 -17.75
CA ALA A 284 8.95 -18.27 -18.47
C ALA A 284 8.02 -18.46 -19.69
N ARG A 285 6.76 -18.09 -19.56
CA ARG A 285 5.79 -18.18 -20.66
C ARG A 285 6.16 -17.24 -21.83
N ARG A 286 6.52 -15.99 -21.52
CA ARG A 286 6.91 -14.96 -22.50
C ARG A 286 8.20 -15.28 -23.25
N ILE A 287 9.13 -16.01 -22.64
CA ILE A 287 10.35 -16.45 -23.33
C ILE A 287 10.16 -17.78 -24.11
N GLY A 288 8.90 -18.24 -24.25
CA GLY A 288 8.51 -19.25 -25.24
C GLY A 288 8.25 -20.65 -24.69
N SER A 289 8.16 -20.84 -23.38
CA SER A 289 7.89 -22.16 -22.79
C SER A 289 6.40 -22.42 -22.53
N ASN A 290 6.04 -23.70 -22.51
CA ASN A 290 4.78 -24.19 -21.95
C ASN A 290 4.98 -24.34 -20.44
N VAL A 291 4.22 -23.57 -19.68
CA VAL A 291 4.43 -23.47 -18.23
C VAL A 291 3.27 -24.10 -17.49
N THR A 292 3.59 -24.91 -16.47
CA THR A 292 2.61 -25.42 -15.52
C THR A 292 3.00 -25.03 -14.11
N VAL A 293 2.15 -24.26 -13.44
CA VAL A 293 2.28 -23.97 -12.02
C VAL A 293 1.71 -25.14 -11.23
N VAL A 294 2.50 -25.69 -10.32
CA VAL A 294 2.08 -26.74 -9.39
C VAL A 294 1.98 -26.14 -7.99
N TYR A 295 0.80 -26.24 -7.39
CA TYR A 295 0.53 -25.70 -6.06
C TYR A 295 -0.09 -26.76 -5.15
N ARG A 296 0.38 -26.80 -3.89
CA ARG A 296 -0.02 -27.81 -2.90
C ARG A 296 -1.44 -27.62 -2.34
N ARG A 297 -2.09 -26.48 -2.58
CA ARG A 297 -3.49 -26.20 -2.18
C ARG A 297 -4.34 -25.87 -3.43
N THR A 298 -5.55 -25.36 -3.24
CA THR A 298 -6.41 -24.93 -4.35
C THR A 298 -6.17 -23.47 -4.71
N MET A 299 -6.80 -23.00 -5.79
CA MET A 299 -6.74 -21.61 -6.24
C MET A 299 -7.18 -20.63 -5.13
N ASN A 300 -8.17 -20.98 -4.33
CA ASN A 300 -8.72 -20.10 -3.29
C ASN A 300 -7.73 -19.84 -2.15
N GLU A 301 -6.75 -20.73 -1.94
CA GLU A 301 -5.70 -20.55 -0.94
C GLU A 301 -4.37 -20.05 -1.55
N MET A 302 -4.36 -19.62 -2.81
CA MET A 302 -3.17 -19.01 -3.40
C MET A 302 -2.90 -17.64 -2.76
N PRO A 303 -1.68 -17.38 -2.26
CA PRO A 303 -1.33 -16.06 -1.73
C PRO A 303 -0.98 -15.02 -2.80
N ALA A 304 -0.91 -15.38 -4.09
CA ALA A 304 -0.67 -14.43 -5.17
C ALA A 304 -1.84 -13.45 -5.32
N ILE A 305 -1.53 -12.24 -5.82
CA ILE A 305 -2.53 -11.23 -6.17
C ILE A 305 -3.46 -11.81 -7.24
N ARG A 306 -4.77 -11.59 -7.07
CA ARG A 306 -5.79 -12.19 -7.95
C ARG A 306 -5.57 -11.83 -9.42
N ASP A 307 -5.31 -10.55 -9.69
CA ASP A 307 -5.03 -10.04 -11.03
C ASP A 307 -3.83 -10.76 -11.67
N GLU A 308 -2.78 -11.09 -10.90
CA GLU A 308 -1.60 -11.80 -11.40
C GLU A 308 -1.91 -13.26 -11.79
N ILE A 309 -2.81 -13.91 -11.06
CA ILE A 309 -3.27 -15.26 -11.39
C ILE A 309 -4.08 -15.20 -12.69
N GLU A 310 -4.99 -14.23 -12.80
CA GLU A 310 -5.83 -14.06 -14.00
C GLU A 310 -4.99 -13.71 -15.23
N GLU A 311 -3.96 -12.88 -15.09
CA GLU A 311 -3.03 -12.61 -16.19
C GLU A 311 -2.22 -13.84 -16.60
N ALA A 312 -1.77 -14.65 -15.63
CA ALA A 312 -1.08 -15.90 -15.93
C ALA A 312 -1.99 -16.87 -16.72
N GLU A 313 -3.26 -17.00 -16.33
CA GLU A 313 -4.25 -17.79 -17.07
C GLU A 313 -4.46 -17.25 -18.51
N ARG A 314 -4.58 -15.92 -18.67
CA ARG A 314 -4.72 -15.26 -19.99
C ARG A 314 -3.51 -15.48 -20.90
N GLU A 315 -2.30 -15.55 -20.33
CA GLU A 315 -1.06 -15.86 -21.07
C GLU A 315 -0.92 -17.37 -21.40
N GLY A 316 -1.84 -18.21 -20.92
CA GLY A 316 -1.88 -19.65 -21.18
C GLY A 316 -1.04 -20.48 -20.21
N VAL A 317 -0.73 -19.96 -19.03
CA VAL A 317 -0.12 -20.74 -17.94
C VAL A 317 -1.13 -21.78 -17.43
N ARG A 318 -0.71 -23.04 -17.34
CA ARG A 318 -1.54 -24.13 -16.81
C ARG A 318 -1.38 -24.22 -15.31
N PHE A 319 -2.44 -24.58 -14.60
CA PHE A 319 -2.40 -24.79 -13.14
C PHE A 319 -2.69 -26.25 -12.79
N ARG A 320 -1.88 -26.82 -11.90
CA ARG A 320 -2.08 -28.12 -11.28
C ARG A 320 -2.11 -27.93 -9.76
N PHE A 321 -3.32 -27.92 -9.22
CA PHE A 321 -3.57 -27.79 -7.80
C PHE A 321 -3.43 -29.14 -7.07
N LEU A 322 -3.38 -29.05 -5.73
CA LEU A 322 -3.35 -30.20 -4.84
C LEU A 322 -2.21 -31.18 -5.17
N ALA A 323 -1.02 -30.65 -5.44
CA ALA A 323 0.16 -31.46 -5.69
C ALA A 323 1.42 -30.82 -5.10
N THR A 324 2.33 -31.67 -4.61
CA THR A 324 3.66 -31.26 -4.11
C THR A 324 4.72 -32.18 -4.71
N PRO A 325 5.90 -31.69 -5.07
CA PRO A 325 6.98 -32.55 -5.53
C PRO A 325 7.45 -33.45 -4.38
N ALA A 326 7.74 -34.72 -4.70
CA ALA A 326 8.17 -35.75 -3.75
C ALA A 326 9.62 -36.21 -4.03
N SER A 327 9.99 -36.36 -5.31
CA SER A 327 11.36 -36.69 -5.71
C SER A 327 11.62 -36.26 -7.15
N ILE A 328 12.87 -35.99 -7.48
CA ILE A 328 13.33 -35.60 -8.81
C ILE A 328 14.40 -36.58 -9.28
N ALA A 329 14.25 -37.09 -10.50
CA ALA A 329 15.22 -37.98 -11.14
C ALA A 329 15.50 -37.55 -12.58
N ARG A 330 16.56 -38.11 -13.19
CA ARG A 330 16.79 -37.96 -14.63
C ARG A 330 15.88 -38.91 -15.39
N GLY A 331 15.01 -38.33 -16.22
CA GLY A 331 14.14 -39.03 -17.15
C GLY A 331 14.81 -39.34 -18.48
N LYS A 332 14.01 -39.87 -19.43
CA LYS A 332 14.49 -40.17 -20.79
C LYS A 332 14.82 -38.88 -21.55
N GLY A 333 15.89 -38.91 -22.34
CA GLY A 333 16.29 -37.79 -23.19
C GLY A 333 16.86 -36.57 -22.45
N GLY A 334 17.32 -36.76 -21.20
CA GLY A 334 17.97 -35.70 -20.42
C GLY A 334 17.02 -34.81 -19.61
N LYS A 335 15.70 -35.00 -19.76
CA LYS A 335 14.66 -34.28 -19.00
C LYS A 335 14.68 -34.62 -17.52
N LEU A 336 14.13 -33.74 -16.70
CA LEU A 336 13.81 -34.03 -15.30
C LEU A 336 12.49 -34.79 -15.23
N SER A 337 12.49 -35.92 -14.54
CA SER A 337 11.29 -36.67 -14.21
C SER A 337 10.93 -36.37 -12.77
N VAL A 338 9.88 -35.58 -12.57
CA VAL A 338 9.45 -35.09 -11.25
C VAL A 338 8.24 -35.89 -10.80
N VAL A 339 8.38 -36.60 -9.68
CA VAL A 339 7.28 -37.33 -9.03
C VAL A 339 6.57 -36.38 -8.09
N PHE A 340 5.26 -36.26 -8.26
CA PHE A 340 4.38 -35.46 -7.43
C PHE A 340 3.49 -36.35 -6.57
N GLN A 341 3.33 -35.95 -5.32
CA GLN A 341 2.35 -36.51 -4.39
C GLN A 341 1.04 -35.70 -4.52
N GLU A 342 -0.08 -36.39 -4.73
CA GLU A 342 -1.40 -35.74 -4.69
C GLU A 342 -1.78 -35.39 -3.25
N MET A 343 -2.40 -34.23 -3.09
CA MET A 343 -2.81 -33.67 -1.81
C MET A 343 -4.34 -33.56 -1.76
N GLN A 344 -4.88 -33.43 -0.55
CA GLN A 344 -6.25 -33.01 -0.29
C GLN A 344 -6.24 -31.93 0.79
N LEU A 345 -7.29 -31.12 0.85
CA LEU A 345 -7.42 -30.11 1.90
C LEU A 345 -7.87 -30.76 3.21
N GLY A 346 -7.05 -30.64 4.25
CA GLY A 346 -7.40 -30.95 5.64
C GLY A 346 -8.00 -29.74 6.35
N GLU A 347 -7.87 -29.74 7.68
CA GLU A 347 -8.32 -28.63 8.53
C GLU A 347 -7.51 -27.34 8.29
N PRO A 348 -8.10 -26.16 8.52
CA PRO A 348 -7.38 -24.87 8.54
C PRO A 348 -6.17 -24.87 9.48
N ASP A 349 -5.09 -24.20 9.06
CA ASP A 349 -3.97 -23.82 9.91
C ASP A 349 -4.26 -22.52 10.69
N GLU A 350 -3.29 -22.07 11.50
CA GLU A 350 -3.40 -20.84 12.30
C GLU A 350 -3.61 -19.58 11.46
N SER A 351 -3.23 -19.61 10.17
CA SER A 351 -3.50 -18.52 9.22
C SER A 351 -4.90 -18.61 8.59
N GLY A 352 -5.72 -19.58 9.00
CA GLY A 352 -7.03 -19.87 8.43
C GLY A 352 -6.97 -20.64 7.11
N ARG A 353 -5.77 -20.97 6.59
CA ARG A 353 -5.61 -21.68 5.31
C ARG A 353 -5.65 -23.17 5.52
N ARG A 354 -6.42 -23.90 4.70
CA ARG A 354 -6.51 -25.36 4.80
C ARG A 354 -5.14 -26.02 4.59
N ARG A 355 -4.79 -26.95 5.48
CA ARG A 355 -3.53 -27.70 5.43
C ARG A 355 -3.57 -28.71 4.28
N PRO A 356 -2.53 -28.81 3.45
CA PRO A 356 -2.45 -29.89 2.47
C PRO A 356 -2.08 -31.20 3.18
N VAL A 357 -2.86 -32.26 2.96
CA VAL A 357 -2.63 -33.61 3.50
C VAL A 357 -2.39 -34.57 2.32
N PRO A 358 -1.36 -35.42 2.35
CA PRO A 358 -1.09 -36.34 1.25
C PRO A 358 -2.21 -37.37 1.12
N VAL A 359 -2.58 -37.68 -0.12
CA VAL A 359 -3.49 -38.79 -0.44
C VAL A 359 -2.67 -40.05 -0.63
N GLU A 360 -2.78 -41.00 0.30
CA GLU A 360 -2.00 -42.24 0.27
C GLU A 360 -2.09 -42.97 -1.07
N GLY A 361 -0.92 -43.41 -1.56
CA GLY A 361 -0.78 -44.20 -2.78
C GLY A 361 -1.02 -43.44 -4.09
N LYS A 362 -1.32 -42.13 -4.05
CA LYS A 362 -1.56 -41.33 -5.26
C LYS A 362 -0.37 -40.45 -5.60
N THR A 363 0.38 -40.88 -6.59
CA THR A 363 1.46 -40.10 -7.20
C THR A 363 1.29 -40.03 -8.72
N PHE A 364 1.85 -38.98 -9.31
CA PHE A 364 1.95 -38.85 -10.76
C PHE A 364 3.32 -38.27 -11.13
N THR A 365 3.74 -38.47 -12.37
CA THR A 365 5.05 -38.02 -12.85
C THR A 365 4.89 -37.04 -13.99
N MET A 366 5.71 -35.99 -14.01
CA MET A 366 5.84 -35.06 -15.13
C MET A 366 7.28 -35.04 -15.62
N ASP A 367 7.47 -35.21 -16.93
CA ASP A 367 8.77 -35.03 -17.57
C ASP A 367 8.91 -33.58 -18.09
N VAL A 368 9.86 -32.84 -17.54
CA VAL A 368 10.04 -31.40 -17.77
C VAL A 368 11.48 -31.10 -18.16
N ASP A 369 11.67 -30.02 -18.92
CA ASP A 369 13.01 -29.55 -19.26
C ASP A 369 13.62 -28.74 -18.11
N LYS A 370 12.77 -28.02 -17.34
CA LYS A 370 13.20 -27.20 -16.21
C LYS A 370 12.16 -27.17 -15.09
N LEU A 371 12.64 -27.07 -13.86
CA LEU A 371 11.84 -26.94 -12.64
C LEU A 371 12.27 -25.70 -11.87
N PHE A 372 11.34 -24.79 -11.60
CA PHE A 372 11.60 -23.63 -10.75
C PHE A 372 10.95 -23.77 -9.38
N THR A 373 11.68 -23.41 -8.33
CA THR A 373 11.17 -23.41 -6.94
C THR A 373 10.87 -21.99 -6.47
N ALA A 374 9.61 -21.72 -6.13
CA ALA A 374 9.11 -20.44 -5.63
C ALA A 374 8.25 -20.67 -4.37
N ILE A 375 8.85 -21.34 -3.38
CA ILE A 375 8.20 -21.76 -2.12
C ILE A 375 8.45 -20.81 -0.95
N GLY A 376 9.00 -19.63 -1.23
CA GLY A 376 9.34 -18.60 -0.27
C GLY A 376 10.83 -18.45 -0.03
N GLU A 377 11.17 -17.35 0.63
CA GLU A 377 12.53 -16.91 0.89
C GLU A 377 12.82 -16.82 2.40
N GLU A 378 14.09 -16.67 2.74
CA GLU A 378 14.61 -16.46 4.09
C GLU A 378 15.72 -15.40 4.08
N ALA A 379 15.97 -14.81 5.26
CA ALA A 379 17.00 -13.81 5.41
C ALA A 379 18.40 -14.45 5.41
N VAL A 380 19.37 -13.68 4.92
CA VAL A 380 20.80 -14.00 5.07
C VAL A 380 21.35 -13.02 6.09
N LEU A 381 21.65 -13.52 7.29
CA LEU A 381 21.98 -12.71 8.48
C LEU A 381 23.48 -12.72 8.79
N ASP A 382 24.32 -13.04 7.80
CA ASP A 382 25.77 -13.07 7.95
C ASP A 382 26.29 -11.70 8.43
N GLY A 383 27.10 -11.69 9.49
CA GLY A 383 27.64 -10.45 10.09
C GLY A 383 26.65 -9.70 10.99
N LEU A 384 25.49 -10.29 11.30
CA LEU A 384 24.50 -9.79 12.26
C LEU A 384 24.29 -10.76 13.43
N ASP A 385 25.29 -11.58 13.75
CA ASP A 385 25.23 -12.59 14.81
C ASP A 385 24.98 -12.01 16.21
N SER A 386 25.32 -10.73 16.41
CA SER A 386 25.09 -10.00 17.67
C SER A 386 23.65 -9.47 17.84
N VAL A 387 22.89 -9.41 16.74
CA VAL A 387 21.47 -9.02 16.76
C VAL A 387 20.64 -10.25 17.10
N GLU A 388 19.67 -10.12 18.01
CA GLU A 388 18.80 -11.24 18.39
C GLU A 388 17.95 -11.70 17.20
N GLN A 389 17.89 -13.01 16.98
CA GLN A 389 17.23 -13.63 15.83
C GLN A 389 16.20 -14.65 16.29
N GLU A 390 15.09 -14.74 15.57
CA GLU A 390 14.05 -15.75 15.78
C GLU A 390 13.59 -16.29 14.42
N TRP A 391 13.57 -17.61 14.22
CA TRP A 391 13.12 -18.24 12.97
C TRP A 391 13.79 -17.70 11.69
N SER A 392 15.09 -17.41 11.75
CA SER A 392 15.87 -16.80 10.66
C SER A 392 15.40 -15.38 10.27
N LEU A 393 14.77 -14.66 11.21
CA LEU A 393 14.41 -13.25 11.11
C LEU A 393 15.08 -12.47 12.24
N ILE A 394 15.23 -11.15 12.06
CA ILE A 394 15.69 -10.25 13.12
C ILE A 394 14.53 -10.00 14.09
N LYS A 395 14.79 -10.15 15.38
CA LYS A 395 13.84 -9.77 16.41
C LYS A 395 13.94 -8.27 16.68
N ALA A 396 12.82 -7.57 16.51
CA ALA A 396 12.66 -6.17 16.86
C ALA A 396 11.58 -6.01 17.94
N ALA A 397 11.51 -4.83 18.56
CA ALA A 397 10.52 -4.51 19.59
C ALA A 397 9.06 -4.67 19.11
N SER A 398 8.82 -4.50 17.82
CA SER A 398 7.53 -4.72 17.15
C SER A 398 7.77 -5.24 15.72
N ARG A 399 6.85 -4.98 14.78
CA ARG A 399 7.03 -5.26 13.34
C ARG A 399 8.18 -4.46 12.70
N PHE A 400 8.70 -3.47 13.41
CA PHE A 400 9.88 -2.66 13.10
C PHE A 400 10.39 -2.03 14.40
N GLY A 401 11.52 -1.33 14.34
CA GLY A 401 12.01 -0.49 15.43
C GLY A 401 13.25 -1.07 16.10
N ASP A 402 13.36 -0.89 17.42
CA ASP A 402 14.56 -1.22 18.20
C ASP A 402 14.91 -2.71 18.10
N THR A 403 16.20 -2.99 17.95
CA THR A 403 16.76 -4.32 18.19
C THR A 403 17.25 -4.46 19.63
N ASN A 404 17.89 -5.58 19.97
CA ASN A 404 18.59 -5.74 21.26
C ASN A 404 19.84 -4.84 21.39
N ILE A 405 20.29 -4.20 20.30
CA ILE A 405 21.49 -3.35 20.29
C ILE A 405 21.08 -1.87 20.23
N ASP A 406 21.54 -1.09 21.20
CA ASP A 406 21.30 0.36 21.26
C ASP A 406 21.79 1.09 20.00
N GLY A 407 20.93 1.97 19.46
CA GLY A 407 21.14 2.68 18.20
C GLY A 407 20.99 1.84 16.92
N VAL A 408 20.54 0.59 17.01
CA VAL A 408 20.31 -0.30 15.85
C VAL A 408 18.84 -0.66 15.75
N PHE A 409 18.27 -0.40 14.57
CA PHE A 409 16.86 -0.58 14.25
C PHE A 409 16.72 -1.55 13.07
N ALA A 410 15.58 -2.22 12.96
CA ALA A 410 15.29 -3.12 11.84
C ALA A 410 13.84 -2.98 11.36
N GLY A 411 13.57 -3.34 10.11
CA GLY A 411 12.22 -3.31 9.55
C GLY A 411 12.11 -3.91 8.14
N GLY A 412 10.86 -4.12 7.71
CA GLY A 412 10.55 -4.83 6.47
C GLY A 412 10.67 -6.34 6.61
N ASP A 413 10.82 -7.04 5.49
CA ASP A 413 10.71 -8.51 5.45
C ASP A 413 11.74 -9.25 6.31
N VAL A 414 12.87 -8.61 6.64
CA VAL A 414 13.87 -9.20 7.56
C VAL A 414 13.34 -9.35 8.99
N VAL A 415 12.30 -8.60 9.38
CA VAL A 415 11.63 -8.66 10.69
C VAL A 415 10.33 -9.44 10.58
N THR A 416 9.49 -9.14 9.58
CA THR A 416 8.14 -9.69 9.50
C THR A 416 8.03 -11.01 8.72
N GLY A 417 9.09 -11.40 8.01
CA GLY A 417 9.01 -12.37 6.93
C GLY A 417 8.34 -11.77 5.68
N ALA A 418 8.13 -12.61 4.67
CA ALA A 418 7.59 -12.20 3.38
C ALA A 418 6.23 -11.51 3.55
N ALA A 419 6.21 -10.22 3.21
CA ALA A 419 5.08 -9.32 3.36
C ALA A 419 4.86 -8.55 2.05
N SER A 420 4.20 -7.41 2.13
CA SER A 420 3.96 -6.54 0.98
C SER A 420 4.93 -5.36 0.89
N VAL A 421 5.08 -4.81 -0.32
CA VAL A 421 5.88 -3.61 -0.57
C VAL A 421 5.43 -2.43 0.30
N VAL A 422 4.12 -2.23 0.45
CA VAL A 422 3.58 -1.12 1.26
C VAL A 422 3.83 -1.32 2.76
N GLU A 423 3.89 -2.55 3.27
CA GLU A 423 4.30 -2.82 4.66
C GLU A 423 5.78 -2.55 4.87
N ALA A 424 6.63 -2.89 3.90
CA ALA A 424 8.04 -2.53 3.94
C ALA A 424 8.24 -1.00 3.94
N VAL A 425 7.47 -0.27 3.12
CA VAL A 425 7.43 1.21 3.15
C VAL A 425 6.98 1.73 4.52
N ALA A 426 5.90 1.18 5.07
CA ALA A 426 5.40 1.58 6.39
C ALA A 426 6.46 1.37 7.49
N ALA A 427 7.14 0.22 7.47
CA ALA A 427 8.21 -0.11 8.41
C ALA A 427 9.40 0.84 8.27
N GLY A 428 9.80 1.19 7.05
CA GLY A 428 10.88 2.15 6.79
C GLY A 428 10.56 3.55 7.33
N ARG A 429 9.36 4.07 7.06
CA ARG A 429 8.91 5.36 7.62
C ARG A 429 8.92 5.35 9.14
N ALA A 430 8.30 4.34 9.73
CA ALA A 430 8.15 4.29 11.17
C ALA A 430 9.51 4.11 11.89
N ALA A 431 10.46 3.40 11.27
CA ALA A 431 11.84 3.33 11.73
C ALA A 431 12.55 4.69 11.68
N ALA A 432 12.38 5.47 10.61
CA ALA A 432 12.97 6.81 10.51
C ALA A 432 12.42 7.76 11.59
N GLU A 433 11.10 7.74 11.83
CA GLU A 433 10.47 8.52 12.91
C GLU A 433 10.95 8.07 14.30
N LYS A 434 11.15 6.76 14.49
CA LYS A 434 11.70 6.20 15.73
C LYS A 434 13.16 6.63 15.95
N ILE A 435 13.98 6.64 14.91
CA ILE A 435 15.37 7.14 14.96
C ILE A 435 15.41 8.61 15.38
N ASP A 436 14.51 9.44 14.84
CA ASP A 436 14.42 10.86 15.23
C ASP A 436 14.04 11.02 16.72
N ARG A 437 13.06 10.25 17.19
CA ARG A 437 12.69 10.21 18.61
C ARG A 437 13.83 9.74 19.50
N TYR A 438 14.58 8.72 19.07
CA TYR A 438 15.75 8.20 19.76
C TYR A 438 16.81 9.29 19.95
N PHE A 439 17.14 10.06 18.91
CA PHE A 439 18.11 11.16 19.02
C PHE A 439 17.62 12.33 19.89
N ASP A 440 16.31 12.59 19.89
CA ASP A 440 15.69 13.62 20.73
C ASP A 440 15.41 13.14 22.18
N GLY A 441 15.63 11.86 22.50
CA GLY A 441 15.31 11.26 23.79
C GLY A 441 13.81 11.23 24.12
N LYS A 442 12.95 11.16 23.09
CA LYS A 442 11.48 11.16 23.22
C LYS A 442 10.94 9.74 23.28
N GLU A 443 9.89 9.55 24.08
CA GLU A 443 9.13 8.29 24.12
C GLU A 443 8.26 8.11 22.87
N ASP A 444 7.91 6.86 22.59
CA ASP A 444 6.94 6.55 21.53
C ASP A 444 5.54 7.04 21.92
N PRO A 445 4.78 7.62 20.97
CA PRO A 445 3.43 8.08 21.26
C PRO A 445 2.53 6.89 21.65
N ALA A 446 1.59 7.15 22.55
CA ALA A 446 0.54 6.19 22.85
C ALA A 446 -0.27 5.88 21.57
N PRO A 447 -0.72 4.63 21.36
CA PRO A 447 -1.62 4.31 20.27
C PRO A 447 -2.88 5.18 20.32
N GLU A 448 -3.18 5.87 19.23
CA GLU A 448 -4.40 6.67 19.12
C GLU A 448 -5.59 5.78 18.75
N GLU A 449 -6.73 5.98 19.42
CA GLU A 449 -7.96 5.26 19.09
C GLU A 449 -8.58 5.85 17.81
N VAL A 450 -8.48 5.10 16.72
CA VAL A 450 -8.94 5.55 15.41
C VAL A 450 -10.44 5.34 15.28
N ARG A 451 -11.21 6.44 15.22
CA ARG A 451 -12.65 6.39 14.91
C ARG A 451 -12.85 6.31 13.40
N THR A 452 -13.23 5.13 12.91
CA THR A 452 -13.41 4.85 11.48
C THR A 452 -14.89 4.87 11.10
N VAL A 453 -15.22 5.51 9.98
CA VAL A 453 -16.60 5.54 9.44
C VAL A 453 -16.92 4.25 8.68
N GLY A 454 -18.11 3.68 8.85
CA GLY A 454 -18.59 2.51 8.11
C GLY A 454 -19.64 2.84 7.05
N PHE A 455 -20.01 1.86 6.23
CA PHE A 455 -21.06 2.02 5.20
C PHE A 455 -22.41 2.47 5.78
N LYS A 456 -22.78 1.93 6.94
CA LYS A 456 -24.05 2.26 7.63
C LYS A 456 -24.10 3.70 8.16
N ASP A 457 -22.95 4.35 8.30
CA ASP A 457 -22.86 5.71 8.80
C ASP A 457 -23.02 6.76 7.70
N MET A 458 -22.98 6.33 6.42
CA MET A 458 -23.00 7.21 5.25
C MET A 458 -24.43 7.44 4.76
N ASN A 459 -24.77 8.67 4.36
CA ASN A 459 -26.01 8.93 3.64
C ASN A 459 -25.78 8.72 2.13
N THR A 460 -26.18 7.53 1.66
CA THR A 460 -25.94 7.09 0.28
C THR A 460 -26.90 7.68 -0.76
N ALA A 461 -27.92 8.43 -0.35
CA ALA A 461 -28.89 9.05 -1.25
C ALA A 461 -28.25 10.08 -2.21
N TYR A 462 -27.05 10.57 -1.87
CA TYR A 462 -26.29 11.54 -2.65
C TYR A 462 -25.33 10.93 -3.68
N PHE A 463 -25.25 9.59 -3.78
CA PHE A 463 -24.28 8.92 -4.65
C PHE A 463 -24.97 8.09 -5.73
N THR A 464 -24.49 8.22 -6.97
CA THR A 464 -24.96 7.42 -8.10
C THR A 464 -24.18 6.11 -8.21
N HIS A 465 -24.88 5.05 -8.61
CA HIS A 465 -24.24 3.79 -8.95
C HIS A 465 -23.40 3.97 -10.21
N ALA A 466 -22.15 3.53 -10.17
CA ALA A 466 -21.24 3.57 -11.30
C ALA A 466 -20.24 2.42 -11.21
N LYS A 467 -19.99 1.77 -12.35
CA LYS A 467 -18.94 0.75 -12.47
C LYS A 467 -17.56 1.38 -12.26
N ARG A 468 -16.66 0.63 -11.63
CA ARG A 468 -15.24 0.97 -11.51
C ARG A 468 -14.62 1.06 -12.90
N ASN A 469 -13.82 2.09 -13.16
CA ASN A 469 -13.08 2.18 -14.39
C ASN A 469 -11.95 1.14 -14.39
N GLU A 470 -11.90 0.35 -15.46
CA GLU A 470 -10.82 -0.60 -15.70
C GLU A 470 -9.59 0.15 -16.21
N VAL A 471 -8.42 -0.28 -15.73
CA VAL A 471 -7.14 0.24 -16.22
C VAL A 471 -6.95 -0.28 -17.65
N PRO A 472 -6.74 0.60 -18.66
CA PRO A 472 -6.48 0.15 -20.01
C PRO A 472 -5.30 -0.81 -20.05
N ARG A 473 -5.36 -1.84 -20.88
CA ARG A 473 -4.34 -2.90 -20.93
C ARG A 473 -4.01 -3.30 -22.35
N ILE A 474 -2.83 -3.85 -22.55
CA ILE A 474 -2.42 -4.48 -23.81
C ILE A 474 -3.12 -5.83 -24.02
N SER A 475 -3.13 -6.32 -25.27
CA SER A 475 -3.71 -7.64 -25.58
C SER A 475 -2.82 -8.78 -25.06
N PRO A 476 -3.37 -9.98 -24.83
CA PRO A 476 -2.56 -11.15 -24.48
C PRO A 476 -1.46 -11.47 -25.51
N GLU A 477 -1.73 -11.25 -26.79
CA GLU A 477 -0.75 -11.47 -27.87
C GLU A 477 0.41 -10.47 -27.78
N GLU A 478 0.11 -9.20 -27.54
CA GLU A 478 1.11 -8.16 -27.31
C GLU A 478 1.94 -8.51 -26.06
N ALA A 479 1.28 -8.86 -24.95
CA ALA A 479 1.93 -9.26 -23.70
C ALA A 479 2.86 -10.48 -23.86
N LEU A 480 2.50 -11.45 -24.69
CA LEU A 480 3.36 -12.62 -24.96
C LEU A 480 4.55 -12.30 -25.88
N SER A 481 4.47 -11.22 -26.66
CA SER A 481 5.48 -10.85 -27.64
C SER A 481 6.61 -9.97 -27.09
N SER A 482 6.39 -9.35 -25.92
CA SER A 482 7.33 -8.40 -25.31
C SER A 482 7.31 -8.44 -23.78
N PHE A 483 8.19 -7.64 -23.18
CA PHE A 483 8.20 -7.34 -21.74
C PHE A 483 7.58 -5.98 -21.44
N ASP A 484 6.78 -5.45 -22.37
CA ASP A 484 6.11 -4.17 -22.18
C ASP A 484 5.14 -4.21 -21.00
N GLU A 485 4.98 -3.07 -20.36
CA GLU A 485 4.06 -2.90 -19.24
C GLU A 485 2.63 -3.23 -19.66
N ILE A 486 1.96 -4.08 -18.88
CA ILE A 486 0.65 -4.62 -19.27
C ILE A 486 -0.45 -3.58 -19.15
N TYR A 487 -0.46 -2.90 -18.00
CA TYR A 487 -1.46 -1.91 -17.67
C TYR A 487 -0.97 -0.54 -18.08
N ARG A 488 -1.72 0.13 -18.93
CA ARG A 488 -1.55 1.54 -19.27
C ARG A 488 -2.30 2.37 -18.23
N GLY A 489 -1.64 3.34 -17.60
CA GLY A 489 -2.24 4.18 -16.57
C GLY A 489 -3.49 4.94 -17.05
N PHE A 490 -4.20 5.57 -16.11
CA PHE A 490 -5.34 6.42 -16.45
C PHE A 490 -4.91 7.68 -17.19
N ASP A 491 -5.65 8.02 -18.25
CA ASP A 491 -5.64 9.38 -18.78
C ASP A 491 -6.42 10.33 -17.85
N MET A 492 -6.37 11.63 -18.13
CA MET A 492 -7.05 12.63 -17.30
C MET A 492 -8.56 12.42 -17.21
N ALA A 493 -9.20 11.92 -18.27
CA ALA A 493 -10.65 11.74 -18.26
C ALA A 493 -11.06 10.56 -17.36
N LEU A 494 -10.34 9.44 -17.44
CA LEU A 494 -10.53 8.28 -16.57
C LEU A 494 -10.16 8.58 -15.13
N LEU A 495 -9.06 9.32 -14.90
CA LEU A 495 -8.60 9.73 -13.58
C LEU A 495 -9.69 10.51 -12.84
N HIS A 496 -10.25 11.54 -13.48
CA HIS A 496 -11.32 12.35 -12.89
C HIS A 496 -12.60 11.56 -12.69
N ARG A 497 -13.01 10.77 -13.69
CA ARG A 497 -14.20 9.92 -13.58
C ARG A 497 -14.09 8.94 -12.43
N GLU A 498 -12.91 8.38 -12.18
CA GLU A 498 -12.70 7.48 -11.04
C GLU A 498 -12.60 8.24 -9.72
N ALA A 499 -11.95 9.40 -9.68
CA ALA A 499 -11.87 10.23 -8.48
C ALA A 499 -13.27 10.69 -8.02
N ASP A 500 -14.14 11.07 -8.95
CA ASP A 500 -15.54 11.45 -8.71
C ASP A 500 -16.38 10.32 -8.09
N ARG A 501 -15.90 9.07 -8.16
CA ARG A 501 -16.55 7.94 -7.50
C ARG A 501 -16.33 7.93 -5.99
N CYS A 502 -15.34 8.65 -5.46
CA CYS A 502 -15.02 8.62 -4.04
C CYS A 502 -16.13 9.26 -3.19
N PHE A 503 -16.56 8.54 -2.15
CA PHE A 503 -17.55 9.08 -1.22
C PHE A 503 -16.99 10.16 -0.28
N SER A 504 -15.67 10.30 -0.18
CA SER A 504 -15.00 11.12 0.83
C SER A 504 -15.39 10.76 2.27
N CYS A 505 -15.38 9.46 2.58
CA CYS A 505 -15.83 8.92 3.86
C CYS A 505 -15.10 9.58 5.05
N GLY A 506 -15.85 10.10 6.01
CA GLY A 506 -15.35 10.56 7.30
C GLY A 506 -14.74 11.95 7.31
N VAL A 507 -14.58 12.59 6.15
CA VAL A 507 -13.91 13.90 6.01
C VAL A 507 -14.78 14.85 5.18
N CYS A 508 -14.85 16.11 5.60
CA CYS A 508 -15.61 17.12 4.87
C CYS A 508 -14.94 17.46 3.53
N ASN A 509 -15.77 17.58 2.49
CA ASN A 509 -15.34 18.02 1.16
C ASN A 509 -16.10 19.28 0.69
N TYR A 510 -16.73 20.00 1.62
CA TYR A 510 -17.49 21.24 1.35
C TYR A 510 -18.67 21.09 0.38
N CYS A 511 -19.40 19.96 0.45
CA CYS A 511 -20.60 19.75 -0.37
C CYS A 511 -21.80 20.66 -0.05
N ASP A 512 -21.68 21.55 0.93
CA ASP A 512 -22.70 22.52 1.35
C ASP A 512 -24.04 21.97 1.87
N ASN A 513 -24.29 20.66 1.88
CA ASN A 513 -25.54 20.11 2.38
C ASN A 513 -25.91 20.60 3.78
N CYS A 514 -24.97 20.57 4.73
CA CYS A 514 -25.23 21.01 6.10
C CYS A 514 -25.58 22.51 6.17
N TRP A 515 -25.02 23.33 5.29
CA TRP A 515 -25.30 24.76 5.18
C TRP A 515 -26.66 25.01 4.51
N ILE A 516 -26.92 24.37 3.37
CA ILE A 516 -28.15 24.52 2.57
C ILE A 516 -29.39 24.05 3.34
N PHE A 517 -29.31 22.90 4.01
CA PHE A 517 -30.44 22.28 4.69
C PHE A 517 -30.61 22.76 6.13
N CYS A 518 -29.80 23.71 6.63
CA CYS A 518 -29.96 24.25 7.97
C CYS A 518 -31.23 25.11 8.06
N PRO A 519 -32.29 24.66 8.77
CA PRO A 519 -33.56 25.40 8.78
C PRO A 519 -33.48 26.72 9.54
N ASP A 520 -32.50 26.86 10.45
CA ASP A 520 -32.30 28.04 11.29
C ASP A 520 -31.15 28.93 10.81
N VAL A 521 -30.53 28.61 9.66
CA VAL A 521 -29.34 29.32 9.13
C VAL A 521 -28.22 29.45 10.17
N ALA A 522 -28.15 28.46 11.07
CA ALA A 522 -27.20 28.40 12.17
C ALA A 522 -25.84 27.84 11.75
N ILE A 523 -25.63 27.55 10.47
CA ILE A 523 -24.38 27.08 9.92
C ILE A 523 -23.83 28.13 8.97
N SER A 524 -22.56 28.49 9.12
CA SER A 524 -21.83 29.41 8.24
C SER A 524 -20.65 28.72 7.58
N ARG A 525 -20.27 29.21 6.39
CA ARG A 525 -19.06 28.79 5.69
C ARG A 525 -17.85 29.53 6.30
N GLY A 526 -16.94 28.80 6.92
CA GLY A 526 -15.60 29.30 7.27
C GLY A 526 -14.61 29.06 6.14
N GLU A 527 -13.33 29.43 6.35
CA GLU A 527 -12.27 29.21 5.35
C GLU A 527 -11.95 27.72 5.16
N ASN A 528 -12.03 26.90 6.22
CA ASN A 528 -11.67 25.48 6.19
C ASN A 528 -12.60 24.58 7.01
N GLU A 529 -13.76 25.08 7.44
CA GLU A 529 -14.77 24.28 8.12
C GLU A 529 -16.13 24.98 8.06
N TYR A 530 -17.18 24.23 8.39
CA TYR A 530 -18.48 24.82 8.65
C TYR A 530 -18.59 25.13 10.14
N GLU A 531 -18.92 26.37 10.47
CA GLU A 531 -19.10 26.81 11.84
C GLU A 531 -20.57 26.70 12.22
N ILE A 532 -20.83 26.14 13.41
CA ILE A 532 -22.19 26.01 13.95
C ILE A 532 -22.39 27.10 15.00
N ASN A 533 -23.27 28.05 14.71
CA ASN A 533 -23.72 29.03 15.69
C ASN A 533 -24.69 28.38 16.67
N TYR A 534 -24.17 27.97 17.82
CA TYR A 534 -24.95 27.32 18.88
C TYR A 534 -25.94 28.26 19.57
N ASP A 535 -25.89 29.57 19.35
CA ASP A 535 -26.92 30.48 19.87
C ASP A 535 -28.26 30.29 19.15
N TYR A 536 -28.24 29.81 17.89
CA TYR A 536 -29.44 29.61 17.07
C TYR A 536 -29.69 28.16 16.68
N CYS A 537 -28.69 27.28 16.77
CA CYS A 537 -28.85 25.86 16.46
C CYS A 537 -29.82 25.16 17.43
N LYS A 538 -31.05 24.89 17.00
CA LYS A 538 -32.09 24.20 17.81
C LYS A 538 -31.84 22.70 18.04
N GLY A 539 -30.76 22.14 17.50
CA GLY A 539 -30.47 20.71 17.64
C GLY A 539 -31.41 19.79 16.86
N CYS A 540 -31.95 20.23 15.72
CA CYS A 540 -32.84 19.42 14.87
C CYS A 540 -32.13 18.26 14.12
N LEU A 541 -30.80 18.27 14.12
CA LEU A 541 -29.93 17.24 13.53
C LEU A 541 -30.05 17.04 12.00
N VAL A 542 -30.74 17.92 11.27
CA VAL A 542 -30.83 17.85 9.80
C VAL A 542 -29.43 17.84 9.17
N CYS A 543 -28.50 18.66 9.67
CA CYS A 543 -27.12 18.67 9.19
C CYS A 543 -26.38 17.33 9.37
N VAL A 544 -26.75 16.53 10.38
CA VAL A 544 -26.20 15.18 10.62
C VAL A 544 -26.78 14.21 9.60
N THR A 545 -28.09 14.22 9.43
CA THR A 545 -28.79 13.34 8.47
C THR A 545 -28.39 13.63 7.02
N GLU A 546 -28.30 14.89 6.63
CA GLU A 546 -27.98 15.30 5.26
C GLU A 546 -26.47 15.28 4.96
N CYS A 547 -25.62 14.93 5.93
CA CYS A 547 -24.19 14.77 5.71
C CYS A 547 -23.91 13.44 5.01
N PRO A 548 -23.49 13.42 3.72
CA PRO A 548 -23.25 12.17 2.99
C PRO A 548 -22.07 11.38 3.54
N ARG A 549 -21.21 12.04 4.32
CA ARG A 549 -19.85 11.63 4.67
C ARG A 549 -19.68 11.29 6.14
N SER A 550 -20.72 11.45 6.95
CA SER A 550 -20.69 11.21 8.40
C SER A 550 -19.63 12.05 9.14
N VAL A 551 -19.50 13.32 8.80
CA VAL A 551 -18.50 14.24 9.41
C VAL A 551 -19.09 15.05 10.57
N ILE A 552 -20.41 15.01 10.76
CA ILE A 552 -21.10 15.69 11.85
C ILE A 552 -21.71 14.61 12.74
N SER A 553 -21.33 14.61 14.02
CA SER A 553 -21.85 13.70 15.03
C SER A 553 -22.77 14.43 16.00
N THR A 554 -23.42 13.68 16.90
CA THR A 554 -24.32 14.23 17.91
C THR A 554 -23.79 13.96 19.30
N ARG A 555 -24.04 14.91 20.21
CA ARG A 555 -23.84 14.72 21.64
C ARG A 555 -25.03 15.27 22.40
N GLU A 556 -25.42 14.57 23.45
CA GLU A 556 -26.41 15.08 24.39
C GLU A 556 -25.89 16.34 25.07
N GLU A 557 -26.80 17.28 25.29
CA GLU A 557 -26.52 18.51 26.01
C GLU A 557 -27.53 18.56 27.16
N GLY A 558 -27.04 18.19 28.34
CA GLY A 558 -27.85 18.13 29.54
C GLY A 558 -28.23 19.53 30.03
N LYS A 559 -29.41 19.60 30.65
CA LYS A 559 -29.71 20.65 31.63
C LYS A 559 -28.89 20.45 32.90
#